data_AF-A0A2I3RI37-F1
#
_entry.id   AF-A0A2I3RI37-F1
#
_cell.length_a   1.000
_cell.length_b   1.000
_cell.length_c   1.000
_cell.angle_alpha   90.00
_cell.angle_beta   90.00
_cell.angle_gamma   90.00
#
_symmetry.space_group_name_H-M   'P 1'
#
loop_
_entity.id
_entity.type
_entity.pdbx_description
1 polymer ?
#
loop_
_entity_poly.entity_id
_entity_poly.type
_entity_poly.pdbx_seq_one_letter_code
_entity_poly.pdbx_strand_id
1 'polypeptide(L)'
;MHVDLGAVISLLLWGRQLFALYSSNDVTDISDDRFPKPPEIANGYVEHLFRYQRKNYYRLRTEGDGVYTLNDKKQWINKAVGDKLPECEAVCGKPKNPANPVQRILGGHLVCGWDPKL
;
A
#
# COMPACT_ATOMS: atom_id res chain seq x y z
N MET A 1 -5.60 -2.08 -50.60
CA MET A 1 -4.99 -1.88 -49.26
C MET A 1 -4.26 -3.16 -48.91
N HIS A 2 -2.95 -3.22 -49.16
CA HIS A 2 -2.14 -4.41 -48.93
C HIS A 2 -1.58 -4.29 -47.51
N VAL A 3 -2.06 -5.12 -46.59
CA VAL A 3 -1.53 -5.18 -45.22
C VAL A 3 -0.28 -6.04 -45.29
N ASP A 4 0.89 -5.42 -45.17
CA ASP A 4 2.17 -6.12 -45.21
C ASP A 4 2.29 -7.03 -43.98
N LEU A 5 2.32 -8.34 -44.22
CA LEU A 5 2.39 -9.36 -43.17
C LEU A 5 3.66 -9.19 -42.32
N GLY A 6 4.76 -8.69 -42.91
CA GLY A 6 5.99 -8.36 -42.20
C GLY A 6 5.83 -7.19 -41.23
N ALA A 7 5.02 -6.19 -41.56
CA ALA A 7 4.69 -5.10 -40.64
C ALA A 7 3.84 -5.57 -39.45
N VAL A 8 2.89 -6.49 -39.67
CA VAL A 8 2.06 -7.07 -38.59
C VAL A 8 2.89 -7.94 -37.64
N ILE A 9 3.78 -8.77 -38.19
CA ILE A 9 4.70 -9.59 -37.39
C ILE A 9 5.66 -8.72 -36.58
N SER A 10 6.16 -7.63 -37.15
CA SER A 10 7.03 -6.67 -36.45
C SER A 10 6.31 -5.97 -35.29
N LEU A 11 5.04 -5.58 -35.46
CA LEU A 11 4.24 -5.02 -34.36
C LEU A 11 3.97 -6.03 -33.24
N LEU A 12 3.70 -7.30 -33.58
CA LEU A 12 3.46 -8.35 -32.58
C LEU A 12 4.74 -8.69 -31.78
N LEU A 13 5.90 -8.68 -32.43
CA LEU A 13 7.19 -8.91 -31.77
C LEU A 13 7.60 -7.72 -30.89
N TRP A 14 7.38 -6.48 -31.32
CA TRP A 14 7.63 -5.30 -30.47
C TRP A 14 6.62 -5.17 -29.33
N GLY A 15 5.35 -5.51 -29.57
CA GLY A 15 4.32 -5.54 -28.54
C GLY A 15 4.60 -6.56 -27.43
N ARG A 16 5.26 -7.68 -27.75
CA ARG A 16 5.71 -8.68 -26.76
C ARG A 16 6.80 -8.16 -25.81
N GLN A 17 7.66 -7.25 -26.27
CA GLN A 17 8.69 -6.65 -25.40
C GLN A 17 8.07 -5.69 -24.36
N LEU A 18 6.96 -5.03 -24.69
CA LEU A 18 6.25 -4.13 -23.77
C LEU A 18 5.54 -4.86 -22.62
N PHE A 19 5.09 -6.10 -22.83
CA PHE A 19 4.47 -6.90 -21.76
C PHE A 19 5.47 -7.45 -20.74
N ALA A 20 6.74 -7.65 -21.12
CA ALA A 20 7.76 -8.14 -20.20
C ALA A 20 8.22 -7.08 -19.18
N LEU A 21 8.03 -5.79 -19.48
CA LEU A 21 8.44 -4.68 -18.61
C LEU A 21 7.48 -4.41 -17.43
N TYR A 22 6.25 -4.94 -17.45
CA TYR A 22 5.29 -4.75 -16.34
C TYR A 22 5.24 -5.93 -15.35
N SER A 23 5.95 -7.02 -15.64
CA SER A 23 6.23 -8.07 -14.66
C SER A 23 7.67 -7.94 -14.16
N SER A 24 8.07 -6.73 -13.77
CA SER A 24 9.18 -6.58 -12.83
C SER A 24 8.67 -7.11 -11.48
N ASN A 25 8.77 -8.42 -11.32
CA ASN A 25 9.06 -9.00 -10.02
C ASN A 25 10.56 -8.81 -9.80
N ASP A 26 11.00 -7.55 -9.68
CA ASP A 26 12.30 -7.25 -9.10
C ASP A 26 12.19 -7.60 -7.61
N VAL A 27 12.32 -8.89 -7.31
CA VAL A 27 12.95 -9.33 -6.05
C VAL A 27 14.41 -8.88 -6.18
N THR A 28 14.61 -7.58 -6.02
CA THR A 28 15.90 -7.05 -5.66
C THR A 28 16.26 -7.73 -4.35
N ASP A 29 17.38 -8.44 -4.37
CA ASP A 29 18.10 -8.93 -3.21
C ASP A 29 18.55 -7.71 -2.38
N ILE A 30 17.57 -7.06 -1.74
CA ILE A 30 17.80 -6.09 -0.68
C ILE A 30 18.23 -6.95 0.48
N SER A 31 19.51 -6.90 0.82
CA SER A 31 20.06 -7.50 2.04
C SER A 31 19.04 -7.32 3.18
N ASP A 32 18.48 -8.44 3.64
CA ASP A 32 17.32 -8.57 4.52
C ASP A 32 17.62 -8.17 5.98
N ASP A 33 18.46 -7.14 6.18
CA ASP A 33 18.88 -6.64 7.49
C ASP A 33 17.79 -5.82 8.20
N ARG A 34 16.62 -5.64 7.57
CA ARG A 34 15.52 -4.87 8.14
C ARG A 34 14.73 -5.66 9.18
N PHE A 35 14.81 -7.00 9.15
CA PHE A 35 14.08 -7.87 10.06
C PHE A 35 15.02 -8.82 10.81
N PRO A 36 15.02 -8.81 12.15
CA PRO A 36 15.77 -9.81 12.90
C PRO A 36 15.18 -11.20 12.63
N LYS A 37 16.03 -12.17 12.26
CA LYS A 37 15.62 -13.56 12.04
C LYS A 37 15.05 -14.12 13.36
N PRO A 38 13.85 -14.72 13.35
CA PRO A 38 13.29 -15.33 14.55
C PRO A 38 14.13 -16.55 14.99
N PRO A 39 14.16 -16.86 16.31
CA PRO A 39 14.88 -18.02 16.81
C PRO A 39 14.28 -19.32 16.27
N GLU A 40 15.13 -20.27 15.92
CA GLU A 40 14.71 -21.60 15.47
C GLU A 40 14.29 -22.45 16.67
N ILE A 41 13.24 -23.25 16.49
CA ILE A 41 12.69 -24.15 17.51
C ILE A 41 12.72 -25.60 16.99
N ALA A 42 13.16 -26.54 17.84
CA ALA A 42 13.22 -27.95 17.47
C ALA A 42 11.82 -28.49 17.15
N ASN A 43 11.67 -29.14 15.99
CA ASN A 43 10.40 -29.70 15.47
C ASN A 43 9.26 -28.68 15.32
N GLY A 44 9.58 -27.38 15.24
CA GLY A 44 8.59 -26.33 14.98
C GLY A 44 8.81 -25.63 13.66
N TYR A 45 7.88 -24.75 13.31
CA TYR A 45 7.92 -23.92 12.12
C TYR A 45 7.56 -22.48 12.47
N VAL A 46 7.93 -21.55 11.59
CA VAL A 46 7.66 -20.12 11.75
C VAL A 46 6.69 -19.69 10.66
N GLU A 47 5.66 -18.95 11.05
CA GLU A 47 4.78 -18.25 10.13
C GLU A 47 5.11 -16.75 10.13
N HIS A 48 5.26 -16.18 8.94
CA HIS A 48 5.45 -14.74 8.78
C HIS A 48 4.11 -14.05 8.53
N LEU A 49 3.86 -13.01 9.32
CA LEU A 49 2.63 -12.24 9.29
C LEU A 49 2.96 -10.76 9.29
N PHE A 50 2.37 -10.02 8.35
CA PHE A 50 2.47 -8.58 8.28
C PHE A 50 1.12 -7.93 8.55
N ARG A 51 1.11 -6.94 9.42
CA ARG A 51 -0.08 -6.12 9.68
C ARG A 51 0.14 -4.74 9.12
N TYR A 52 -0.67 -4.37 8.13
CA TYR A 52 -0.72 -3.00 7.64
C TYR A 52 -1.31 -2.11 8.71
N GLN A 53 -0.61 -1.00 8.98
CA GLN A 53 -1.06 0.02 9.89
C GLN A 53 -1.10 1.36 9.18
N ARG A 54 -1.93 2.23 9.74
CA ARG A 54 -2.19 3.58 9.25
C ARG A 54 -1.43 4.58 10.11
N LYS A 55 -0.95 5.64 9.48
CA LYS A 55 -0.38 6.79 10.20
C LYS A 55 -1.48 7.62 10.87
N ASN A 56 -1.07 8.54 11.73
CA ASN A 56 -1.99 9.52 12.33
C ASN A 56 -2.78 10.26 11.25
N TYR A 57 -4.05 10.56 11.52
CA TYR A 57 -4.99 11.24 10.61
C TYR A 57 -5.45 10.43 9.39
N TYR A 58 -5.02 9.17 9.24
CA TYR A 58 -5.50 8.28 8.18
C TYR A 58 -6.34 7.13 8.74
N ARG A 59 -7.24 6.60 7.92
CA ARG A 59 -7.96 5.35 8.14
C ARG A 59 -7.48 4.28 7.16
N LEU A 60 -7.35 3.05 7.63
CA LEU A 60 -7.02 1.90 6.79
C LEU A 60 -8.33 1.46 6.13
N ARG A 61 -8.38 1.49 4.80
CA ARG A 61 -9.53 1.13 3.98
C ARG A 61 -9.27 -0.24 3.36
N THR A 62 -9.96 -1.23 3.89
CA THR A 62 -10.00 -2.60 3.39
C THR A 62 -11.22 -3.31 3.99
N GLU A 63 -11.71 -4.34 3.32
CA GLU A 63 -12.75 -5.23 3.85
C GLU A 63 -12.14 -6.29 4.78
N GLY A 64 -10.84 -6.52 4.71
CA GLY A 64 -10.09 -7.45 5.58
C GLY A 64 -9.60 -6.82 6.89
N ASP A 65 -8.92 -7.63 7.68
CA ASP A 65 -8.33 -7.24 8.98
C ASP A 65 -6.95 -6.54 8.87
N GLY A 66 -6.47 -6.33 7.63
CA GLY A 66 -5.17 -5.74 7.33
C GLY A 66 -3.98 -6.66 7.58
N VAL A 67 -4.23 -7.95 7.83
CA VAL A 67 -3.21 -8.96 8.12
C VAL A 67 -2.95 -9.83 6.91
N TYR A 68 -1.68 -9.99 6.54
CA TYR A 68 -1.27 -10.77 5.39
C TYR A 68 -0.27 -11.82 5.83
N THR A 69 -0.49 -13.05 5.36
CA THR A 69 0.40 -14.20 5.59
C THR A 69 1.00 -14.64 4.27
N LEU A 70 2.23 -15.17 4.32
CA LEU A 70 2.87 -15.73 3.14
C LEU A 70 2.27 -17.12 2.83
N ASN A 71 1.82 -17.33 1.59
CA ASN A 71 1.35 -18.64 1.14
C ASN A 71 2.47 -19.49 0.51
N ASP A 72 2.19 -20.75 0.16
CA ASP A 72 3.16 -21.67 -0.47
C ASP A 72 3.68 -21.17 -1.83
N LYS A 73 2.94 -20.27 -2.49
CA LYS A 73 3.32 -19.60 -3.74
C LYS A 73 4.15 -18.34 -3.51
N LYS A 74 4.57 -18.06 -2.28
CA LYS A 74 5.31 -16.86 -1.86
C LYS A 74 4.57 -15.55 -2.12
N GLN A 75 3.25 -15.56 -1.98
CA GLN A 75 2.38 -14.38 -2.12
C GLN A 75 1.83 -13.97 -0.76
N TRP A 76 1.72 -12.66 -0.53
CA TRP A 76 1.08 -12.08 0.65
C TRP A 76 -0.43 -12.07 0.48
N ILE A 77 -1.12 -12.86 1.31
CA ILE A 77 -2.57 -13.05 1.19
C ILE A 77 -3.27 -12.67 2.50
N ASN A 78 -4.33 -11.88 2.37
CA ASN A 78 -5.33 -11.68 3.40
C ASN A 78 -6.49 -12.65 3.20
N LYS A 79 -7.01 -13.19 4.31
CA LYS A 79 -8.09 -14.19 4.27
C LYS A 79 -9.39 -13.69 3.65
N ALA A 80 -9.67 -12.38 3.73
CA ALA A 80 -10.91 -11.79 3.22
C ALA A 80 -10.76 -11.20 1.81
N VAL A 81 -9.64 -10.51 1.55
CA VAL A 81 -9.46 -9.72 0.30
C VAL A 81 -8.43 -10.29 -0.67
N GLY A 82 -7.86 -11.46 -0.36
CA GLY A 82 -6.85 -12.10 -1.22
C GLY A 82 -5.53 -11.31 -1.23
N ASP A 83 -5.00 -11.08 -2.42
CA ASP A 83 -3.76 -10.32 -2.66
C ASP A 83 -3.98 -8.79 -2.70
N LYS A 84 -5.23 -8.33 -2.70
CA LYS A 84 -5.56 -6.90 -2.73
C LYS A 84 -5.07 -6.23 -1.45
N LEU A 85 -4.16 -5.27 -1.58
CA LEU A 85 -3.61 -4.48 -0.47
C LEU A 85 -4.61 -3.44 0.06
N PRO A 86 -4.50 -3.01 1.34
CA PRO A 86 -5.32 -1.95 1.89
C PRO A 86 -4.84 -0.55 1.45
N GLU A 87 -5.74 0.42 1.44
CA GLU A 87 -5.42 1.84 1.19
C GLU A 87 -5.42 2.64 2.50
N CYS A 88 -4.64 3.72 2.59
CA CYS A 88 -4.72 4.68 3.70
C CYS A 88 -5.43 5.95 3.24
N GLU A 89 -6.63 6.20 3.75
CA GLU A 89 -7.46 7.35 3.38
C GLU A 89 -7.43 8.43 4.47
N ALA A 90 -7.25 9.69 4.09
CA ALA A 90 -7.25 10.80 5.04
C ALA A 90 -8.61 10.96 5.74
N VAL A 91 -8.58 11.22 7.05
CA VAL A 91 -9.79 11.45 7.85
C VAL A 91 -10.13 12.94 7.82
N CYS A 92 -11.28 13.28 7.22
CA CYS A 92 -11.78 14.66 7.21
C CYS A 92 -12.56 15.00 8.49
N GLY A 93 -12.67 16.30 8.81
CA GLY A 93 -13.54 16.81 9.88
C GLY A 93 -13.15 16.46 11.32
N LYS A 94 -11.98 15.83 11.54
CA LYS A 94 -11.47 15.47 12.86
C LYS A 94 -10.15 16.19 13.15
N PRO A 95 -10.19 17.49 13.51
CA PRO A 95 -8.98 18.23 13.82
C PRO A 95 -8.28 17.63 15.05
N LYS A 96 -6.94 17.64 15.05
CA LYS A 96 -6.14 17.20 16.20
C LYS A 96 -6.47 18.02 17.45
N ASN A 97 -6.64 19.33 17.27
CA ASN A 97 -7.02 20.27 18.30
C ASN A 97 -8.35 20.93 17.88
N PRO A 98 -9.51 20.36 18.28
CA PRO A 98 -10.80 20.95 17.93
C PRO A 98 -10.93 22.31 18.60
N ALA A 99 -11.37 23.30 17.81
CA ALA A 99 -11.80 24.56 18.39
C ALA A 99 -13.00 24.31 19.32
N ASN A 100 -13.04 25.00 20.45
CA ASN A 100 -14.22 25.05 21.31
C ASN A 100 -14.93 26.39 21.06
N PRO A 101 -15.87 26.46 20.08
CA PRO A 101 -16.46 27.73 19.69
C PRO A 101 -17.43 28.22 20.75
N VAL A 102 -17.02 29.22 21.52
CA VAL A 102 -17.87 29.90 22.51
C VAL A 102 -18.75 30.99 21.86
N GLN A 103 -18.58 31.22 20.56
CA GLN A 103 -18.88 32.52 19.96
C GLN A 103 -19.07 32.43 18.41
N ARG A 104 -20.12 33.03 17.81
CA ARG A 104 -20.41 33.05 16.34
C ARG A 104 -19.96 34.36 15.64
N ILE A 105 -18.88 34.98 16.12
CA ILE A 105 -18.83 36.42 16.47
C ILE A 105 -18.32 37.45 15.43
N LEU A 106 -18.90 38.66 15.52
CA LEU A 106 -18.33 39.96 15.11
C LEU A 106 -17.25 40.44 16.11
N GLY A 107 -15.99 40.35 15.70
CA GLY A 107 -14.80 40.53 16.56
C GLY A 107 -13.83 39.34 16.48
N GLY A 108 -14.32 38.15 16.08
CA GLY A 108 -13.52 36.97 15.74
C GLY A 108 -12.80 36.28 16.91
N HIS A 109 -12.17 35.15 16.60
CA HIS A 109 -11.27 34.43 17.51
C HIS A 109 -9.96 34.16 16.79
N LEU A 110 -8.83 34.45 17.45
CA LEU A 110 -7.51 34.13 16.91
C LEU A 110 -7.34 32.62 16.83
N VAL A 111 -7.06 32.10 15.63
CA VAL A 111 -6.73 30.69 15.47
C VAL A 111 -5.23 30.52 15.71
N CYS A 112 -4.87 29.86 16.80
CA CYS A 112 -3.49 29.52 17.11
C CYS A 112 -3.08 28.20 16.41
N GLY A 113 -1.80 28.11 15.99
CA GLY A 113 -1.20 26.85 15.54
C GLY A 113 -1.54 26.42 14.10
N TRP A 114 -1.86 27.35 13.21
CA TRP A 114 -1.92 27.05 11.76
C TRP A 114 -0.50 26.83 11.22
N ASP A 115 -0.20 25.61 10.79
CA ASP A 115 0.98 25.28 9.98
C ASP A 115 0.51 24.82 8.58
N PRO A 116 0.75 25.60 7.52
CA PRO A 116 0.23 25.33 6.17
C PRO A 116 0.93 24.20 5.41
N LYS A 117 1.84 23.43 6.05
CA LYS A 117 2.66 22.40 5.38
C LYS A 117 2.20 20.94 5.58
N LEU A 118 0.95 20.72 5.97
CA LEU A 118 0.30 19.40 5.89
C LEU A 118 -0.65 19.31 4.70
#